data_AF-A0A1H7E967-F1
#
_entry.id   AF-A0A1H7E967-F1
#
_cell.length_a   1.000
_cell.length_b   1.000
_cell.length_c   1.000
_cell.angle_alpha   90.00
_cell.angle_beta   90.00
_cell.angle_gamma   90.00
#
_symmetry.space_group_name_H-M   'P 1'
#
loop_
_entity.id
_entity.type
_entity.pdbx_description
1 polymer ?
#
loop_
_entity_poly.entity_id
_entity_poly.type
_entity_poly.pdbx_seq_one_letter_code
_entity_poly.pdbx_strand_id
1 'polypeptide(L)'
;MAISSVGNSVTFQSINNSVANVTQRAEANLQTRIAAMGDNPTTSDLLGLQQEVQQWNMFTQIQSTLVKEVADAMKGVIQKAA
;
A
#
# COMPACT_ATOMS: atom_id res chain seq x y z
N MET A 1 17.13 -34.07 0.19
CA MET A 1 15.74 -33.93 0.66
C MET A 1 15.17 -32.69 0.01
N ALA A 2 14.10 -32.86 -0.77
CA ALA A 2 13.47 -31.81 -1.55
C ALA A 2 12.75 -30.80 -0.66
N ILE A 3 13.00 -29.51 -0.86
CA ILE A 3 12.03 -28.47 -0.49
C ILE A 3 10.94 -28.52 -1.55
N SER A 4 9.89 -29.28 -1.26
CA SER A 4 8.61 -29.23 -1.94
C SER A 4 7.55 -28.95 -0.89
N SER A 5 7.31 -27.67 -0.62
CA SER A 5 6.00 -27.20 -0.19
C SER A 5 5.70 -25.90 -0.92
N VAL A 6 4.90 -26.06 -1.98
CA VAL A 6 4.11 -24.98 -2.55
C VAL A 6 3.07 -24.62 -1.49
N GLY A 7 3.48 -23.80 -0.52
CA GLY A 7 2.63 -23.34 0.57
C GLY A 7 2.62 -21.84 0.55
N ASN A 8 1.69 -21.25 -0.20
CA ASN A 8 1.29 -19.84 -0.15
C ASN A 8 2.41 -18.88 0.28
N SER A 9 3.50 -18.84 -0.51
CA SER A 9 4.68 -18.07 -0.15
C SER A 9 4.30 -16.59 -0.11
N VAL A 10 4.27 -16.02 1.09
CA VAL A 10 4.32 -14.57 1.28
C VAL A 10 5.68 -14.12 0.76
N THR A 11 5.72 -13.84 -0.54
CA THR A 11 6.91 -13.32 -1.21
C THR A 11 6.93 -11.80 -1.03
N PHE A 12 8.11 -11.18 -1.10
CA PHE A 12 8.20 -9.72 -1.21
C PHE A 12 7.29 -9.19 -2.33
N GLN A 13 7.19 -9.94 -3.44
CA GLN A 13 6.28 -9.66 -4.54
C GLN A 13 4.81 -9.67 -4.10
N SER A 14 4.35 -10.66 -3.32
CA SER A 14 2.95 -10.71 -2.87
C SER A 14 2.62 -9.60 -1.87
N ILE A 15 3.55 -9.26 -0.96
CA ILE A 15 3.39 -8.13 -0.03
C ILE A 15 3.33 -6.82 -0.82
N ASN A 16 4.31 -6.59 -1.70
CA ASN A 16 4.37 -5.40 -2.52
C ASN A 16 3.12 -5.24 -3.40
N ASN A 17 2.67 -6.32 -4.05
CA ASN A 17 1.45 -6.32 -4.86
C ASN A 17 0.19 -6.06 -4.03
N SER A 18 0.10 -6.60 -2.82
CA SER A 18 -1.05 -6.38 -1.93
C SER A 18 -1.13 -4.93 -1.47
N VAL A 19 0.00 -4.39 -1.03
CA VAL A 19 0.07 -3.00 -0.58
C VAL A 19 -0.12 -2.03 -1.75
N ALA A 20 0.49 -2.30 -2.91
CA ALA A 20 0.28 -1.52 -4.12
C ALA A 20 -1.20 -1.52 -4.55
N ASN A 21 -1.89 -2.66 -4.48
CA ASN A 21 -3.33 -2.73 -4.76
C ASN A 21 -4.15 -1.85 -3.81
N VAL A 22 -3.83 -1.85 -2.51
CA VAL A 22 -4.54 -1.03 -1.51
C VAL A 22 -4.30 0.46 -1.78
N THR A 23 -3.06 0.87 -2.01
CA THR A 23 -2.72 2.27 -2.33
C THR A 23 -3.36 2.73 -3.64
N GLN A 24 -3.32 1.90 -4.69
CA GLN A 24 -3.96 2.20 -5.97
C GLN A 24 -5.48 2.31 -5.86
N ARG A 25 -6.14 1.48 -5.04
CA ARG A 25 -7.57 1.59 -4.77
C ARG A 25 -7.92 2.88 -4.03
N ALA A 26 -7.13 3.24 -3.02
CA ALA A 26 -7.31 4.50 -2.30
C ALA A 26 -7.16 5.71 -3.23
N GLU A 27 -6.15 5.68 -4.11
CA GLU A 27 -5.95 6.70 -5.14
C GLU A 27 -7.10 6.77 -6.14
N ALA A 28 -7.56 5.62 -6.67
CA ALA A 28 -8.67 5.57 -7.61
C ALA A 28 -9.99 6.10 -7.00
N ASN A 29 -10.23 5.84 -5.71
CA ASN A 29 -11.36 6.41 -4.97
C ASN A 29 -11.23 7.93 -4.88
N LEU A 30 -10.04 8.43 -4.54
CA LEU A 30 -9.73 9.86 -4.49
C LEU A 30 -9.96 10.56 -5.84
N GLN A 31 -9.46 9.96 -6.92
CA GLN A 31 -9.67 10.46 -8.28
C GLN A 31 -11.16 10.47 -8.65
N THR A 32 -11.90 9.41 -8.29
CA THR A 32 -13.35 9.33 -8.50
C THR A 32 -14.09 10.41 -7.72
N ARG A 33 -13.70 10.65 -6.46
CA ARG A 33 -14.26 11.69 -5.59
C ARG A 33 -14.02 13.09 -6.17
N ILE A 34 -12.79 13.35 -6.62
CA ILE A 34 -12.42 14.61 -7.28
C ILE A 34 -13.21 14.80 -8.58
N ALA A 35 -13.35 13.77 -9.40
CA ALA A 35 -14.14 13.82 -10.63
C ALA A 35 -15.63 14.05 -10.35
N ALA A 36 -16.16 13.49 -9.26
CA ALA A 36 -17.57 13.63 -8.86
C ALA A 36 -17.91 15.00 -8.27
N MET A 37 -16.92 15.74 -7.75
CA MET A 37 -17.12 17.07 -7.15
C MET A 37 -17.46 18.18 -8.14
N GLY A 38 -17.10 18.05 -9.42
CA GLY A 38 -17.35 19.07 -10.45
C GLY A 38 -16.74 20.45 -10.13
N ASP A 39 -17.25 21.50 -10.77
CA ASP A 39 -16.66 22.86 -10.67
C ASP A 39 -17.03 23.62 -9.38
N ASN A 40 -18.06 23.19 -8.64
CA ASN A 40 -18.51 23.81 -7.39
C ASN A 40 -18.69 22.78 -6.28
N PRO A 41 -17.60 22.24 -5.72
CA PRO A 41 -17.66 21.32 -4.59
C PRO A 41 -18.28 21.98 -3.35
N THR A 42 -19.13 21.24 -2.63
CA THR A 42 -19.66 21.71 -1.36
C THR A 42 -18.62 21.57 -0.24
N THR A 43 -18.80 22.29 0.87
CA THR A 43 -17.94 22.14 2.06
C THR A 43 -17.92 20.70 2.59
N SER A 44 -19.02 19.96 2.44
CA SER A 44 -19.10 18.54 2.81
C SER A 44 -18.22 17.67 1.91
N ASP A 45 -18.14 18.00 0.62
CA ASP A 45 -17.30 17.27 -0.33
C ASP A 45 -15.81 17.53 -0.06
N LEU A 46 -15.46 18.78 0.23
CA LEU A 46 -14.08 19.15 0.61
C LEU A 46 -13.65 18.49 1.93
N LEU A 47 -14.55 18.36 2.90
CA LEU A 47 -14.27 17.63 4.14
C LEU A 47 -14.08 16.13 3.88
N GLY A 48 -14.92 15.54 3.03
CA GLY A 48 -14.78 14.15 2.60
C GLY A 48 -13.45 13.89 1.87
N LEU A 49 -13.05 14.81 0.98
CA LEU A 49 -11.77 14.77 0.30
C LEU A 49 -10.61 14.84 1.29
N GLN A 50 -10.65 15.76 2.26
CA GLN A 50 -9.61 15.88 3.27
C GLN A 50 -9.41 14.59 4.07
N GLN A 51 -10.50 13.91 4.44
CA GLN A 51 -10.43 12.63 5.13
C GLN A 51 -9.78 11.54 4.25
N GLU A 52 -10.16 11.46 2.98
CA GLU A 52 -9.59 10.48 2.05
C GLU A 52 -8.11 10.76 1.76
N VAL A 53 -7.70 12.01 1.58
CA VAL A 53 -6.29 12.38 1.40
C VAL A 53 -5.45 11.99 2.61
N GLN A 54 -5.95 12.25 3.82
CA GLN A 54 -5.25 11.86 5.05
C GLN A 54 -5.10 10.34 5.16
N GLN A 55 -6.16 9.59 4.82
CA GLN A 55 -6.12 8.14 4.81
C GLN A 55 -5.13 7.60 3.76
N TRP A 56 -5.10 8.18 2.56
CA TRP A 56 -4.16 7.82 1.50
C TRP A 56 -2.69 8.10 1.90
N ASN A 57 -2.43 9.24 2.54
CA ASN A 57 -1.11 9.55 3.09
C ASN A 57 -0.66 8.52 4.13
N MET A 58 -1.57 8.10 5.03
CA MET A 58 -1.28 7.06 6.01
C MET A 58 -0.92 5.74 5.34
N PHE A 59 -1.68 5.31 4.32
CA PHE A 59 -1.39 4.08 3.59
C PHE A 59 -0.05 4.13 2.84
N THR A 60 0.31 5.27 2.26
CA THR A 60 1.60 5.45 1.58
C THR A 60 2.78 5.36 2.56
N GLN A 61 2.63 5.91 3.77
CA GLN A 61 3.64 5.75 4.82
C GLN A 61 3.75 4.30 5.30
N ILE A 62 2.62 3.62 5.53
CA ILE A 62 2.59 2.20 5.91
C ILE A 62 3.26 1.34 4.83
N GLN A 63 2.99 1.61 3.54
CA GLN A 63 3.66 0.91 2.44
C GLN A 63 5.18 1.05 2.55
N SER A 64 5.67 2.27 2.74
CA SER A 64 7.11 2.53 2.81
C SER A 64 7.76 1.79 3.99
N THR A 65 7.08 1.75 5.14
CA THR A 65 7.54 1.00 6.32
C THR A 65 7.56 -0.50 6.07
N LEU A 66 6.47 -1.07 5.53
CA LEU A 66 6.40 -2.51 5.24
C LEU A 66 7.45 -2.95 4.23
N VAL A 67 7.63 -2.20 3.14
CA VAL A 67 8.65 -2.49 2.12
C VAL A 67 10.06 -2.41 2.73
N LYS A 68 10.31 -1.41 3.58
CA LYS A 68 11.59 -1.26 4.28
C LYS A 68 11.85 -2.42 5.24
N GLU A 69 10.88 -2.79 6.07
CA GLU A 69 11.00 -3.89 7.02
C GLU A 69 11.27 -5.23 6.32
N VAL A 70 10.60 -5.50 5.20
CA VAL A 70 10.89 -6.72 4.42
C VAL A 70 12.28 -6.66 3.81
N ALA A 71 12.70 -5.52 3.27
CA ALA A 71 14.05 -5.35 2.72
C ALA A 71 15.13 -5.54 3.79
N ASP A 72 14.92 -5.02 5.00
CA ASP A 72 15.85 -5.16 6.12
C ASP A 72 15.86 -6.60 6.66
N ALA A 73 14.71 -7.28 6.72
CA ALA A 73 14.65 -8.70 7.05
C ALA A 73 15.40 -9.57 6.03
N MET A 74 15.26 -9.30 4.73
CA MET A 74 16.03 -9.98 3.67
C MET A 74 17.53 -9.79 3.83
N LYS A 75 17.98 -8.57 4.13
CA LYS A 75 19.41 -8.31 4.41
C LYS A 75 19.89 -9.09 5.63
N GLY A 76 19.10 -9.14 6.70
CA GLY A 76 19.43 -9.90 7.91
C GLY A 76 19.54 -11.41 7.66
N VAL A 77 18.68 -11.98 6.81
CA VAL A 77 18.78 -13.40 6.40
C VAL A 77 20.05 -13.65 5.59
N ILE A 78 20.35 -12.80 4.60
CA ILE A 78 21.57 -12.92 3.77
C ILE A 78 22.82 -12.86 4.65
N GLN A 79 22.88 -11.91 5.59
CA GLN A 79 24.01 -11.76 6.52
C GLN A 79 24.18 -12.93 7.50
N LYS A 80 23.10 -13.64 7.83
CA LYS A 80 23.15 -14.84 8.70
C LYS A 80 23.48 -16.11 7.92
N ALA A 81 23.28 -16.12 6.61
CA ALA A 81 23.53 -17.27 5.74
C ALA A 81 24.96 -17.29 5.16
N ALA A 82 25.67 -16.16 5.21
CA ALA A 82 27.09 -16.04 4.90
C ALA A 82 27.94 -16.16 6.17
#